data_AF-A0A2D9N1K4-F1
#
_entry.id   AF-A0A2D9N1K4-F1
#
_cell.length_a   1.000
_cell.length_b   1.000
_cell.length_c   1.000
_cell.angle_alpha   90.00
_cell.angle_beta   90.00
_cell.angle_gamma   90.00
#
_symmetry.space_group_name_H-M   'P 1'
#
loop_
_entity.id
_entity.type
_entity.pdbx_description
1 polymer ?
#
loop_
_entity_poly.entity_id
_entity_poly.type
_entity_poly.pdbx_seq_one_letter_code
_entity_poly.pdbx_strand_id
1 'polypeptide(L)'
;MKKFLIPILVGLVVCNVSAQDNSTEEQRVITTAVPFILIAADARAAGLGDIGVTTSADAFSQQWNPAKYAFAISKQGVGVTYTPYLSKLVNDIFLGNLTYYNRINERSAVAASLRYSSTGEIELRET
;
A
#
# COMPACT_ATOMS: atom_id res chain seq x y z
N MET A 1 50.41 10.44 -34.02
CA MET A 1 49.34 10.63 -33.01
C MET A 1 48.96 9.36 -32.23
N LYS A 2 49.17 8.13 -32.75
CA LYS A 2 48.82 6.86 -32.07
C LYS A 2 49.64 6.52 -30.80
N LYS A 3 50.83 7.12 -30.61
CA LYS A 3 51.75 6.81 -29.50
C LYS A 3 51.28 7.30 -28.13
N PHE A 4 50.35 8.26 -28.10
CA PHE A 4 49.75 8.77 -26.86
C PHE A 4 48.47 8.01 -26.44
N LEU A 5 47.97 7.10 -27.28
CA LEU A 5 46.70 6.41 -27.04
C LEU A 5 46.83 5.30 -25.98
N ILE A 6 47.97 4.60 -25.96
CA ILE A 6 48.27 3.53 -25.00
C ILE A 6 48.41 4.07 -23.56
N PRO A 7 49.19 5.13 -23.27
CA PRO A 7 49.29 5.64 -21.89
C PRO A 7 47.96 6.23 -21.37
N ILE A 8 47.13 6.79 -22.25
CA ILE A 8 45.80 7.29 -21.88
C ILE A 8 44.85 6.13 -21.49
N LEU A 9 44.88 5.03 -22.25
CA LEU A 9 44.05 3.85 -21.95
C LEU A 9 44.46 3.18 -20.63
N VAL A 10 45.76 3.09 -20.35
CA VAL A 10 46.28 2.57 -19.08
C VAL A 10 45.91 3.47 -17.90
N GLY A 11 46.00 4.80 -18.08
CA GLY A 11 45.56 5.76 -17.07
C GLY A 11 44.08 5.64 -16.72
N LEU A 12 43.23 5.32 -17.70
CA LEU A 12 41.79 5.14 -17.49
C LEU A 12 41.44 3.87 -16.71
N VAL A 13 42.25 2.81 -16.84
CA VAL A 13 42.05 1.52 -16.16
C VAL A 13 42.52 1.55 -14.70
N VAL A 14 43.48 2.41 -14.36
CA VAL A 14 44.05 2.52 -12.99
C VAL A 14 43.25 3.49 -12.10
N CYS A 15 42.42 4.35 -12.68
CA CYS A 15 41.52 5.20 -11.92
C CYS A 15 40.37 4.39 -11.30
N ASN A 16 40.53 4.02 -10.03
CA ASN A 16 39.41 3.57 -9.20
C ASN A 16 38.47 4.75 -8.96
N VAL A 17 37.43 4.87 -9.80
CA VAL A 17 36.34 5.82 -9.59
C VAL A 17 35.53 5.31 -8.40
N SER A 18 35.78 5.89 -7.22
CA SER A 18 34.81 5.80 -6.13
C SER A 18 33.67 6.74 -6.51
N ALA A 19 32.56 6.19 -6.99
CA ALA A 19 31.31 6.93 -6.97
C ALA A 19 31.03 7.34 -5.52
N GLN A 20 30.53 8.55 -5.31
CA GLN A 20 30.11 9.02 -4.00
C GLN A 20 29.02 8.08 -3.50
N ASP A 21 29.35 7.25 -2.52
CA ASP A 21 28.36 6.52 -1.75
C ASP A 21 27.74 7.55 -0.81
N ASN A 22 26.67 8.21 -1.26
CA ASN A 22 25.86 9.11 -0.45
C ASN A 22 25.10 8.30 0.61
N SER A 23 25.83 7.56 1.44
CA SER A 23 25.32 6.72 2.54
C SER A 23 24.91 7.56 3.77
N THR A 24 24.55 8.82 3.53
CA THR A 24 23.91 9.70 4.53
C THR A 24 22.69 10.38 3.91
N GLU A 25 21.97 9.69 3.04
CA GLU A 25 20.53 9.96 2.96
C GLU A 25 19.94 9.60 4.32
N GLU A 26 19.79 10.60 5.19
CA GLU A 26 18.87 10.51 6.32
C GLU A 26 17.56 9.96 5.75
N GLN A 27 17.25 8.72 6.10
CA GLN A 27 16.07 8.02 5.63
C GLN A 27 14.85 8.73 6.22
N ARG A 28 14.39 9.77 5.54
CA ARG A 28 13.22 10.57 5.91
C ARG A 28 11.96 9.80 5.53
N VAL A 29 11.66 8.78 6.33
CA VAL A 29 10.41 8.05 6.22
C VAL A 29 9.27 9.01 6.58
N ILE A 30 8.30 9.16 5.69
CA ILE A 30 7.12 9.98 5.97
C ILE A 30 6.34 9.29 7.09
N THR A 31 6.29 9.92 8.25
CA THR A 31 5.48 9.44 9.38
C THR A 31 4.04 9.87 9.16
N THR A 32 3.12 8.91 9.02
CA THR A 32 1.68 9.18 8.96
C THR A 32 1.06 8.90 10.32
N ALA A 33 0.05 9.68 10.70
CA ALA A 33 -0.62 9.49 12.00
C ALA A 33 -1.38 8.16 12.08
N VAL A 34 -1.86 7.64 10.93
CA VAL A 34 -2.76 6.49 10.87
C VAL A 34 -2.33 5.53 9.76
N PRO A 35 -1.25 4.74 9.96
CA PRO A 35 -0.66 3.92 8.89
C PRO A 35 -1.55 2.75 8.45
N PHE A 36 -2.48 2.28 9.30
CA PHE A 36 -3.34 1.14 8.96
C PHE A 36 -4.28 1.41 7.78
N ILE A 37 -4.54 2.68 7.44
CA ILE A 37 -5.36 3.05 6.28
C ILE A 37 -4.68 2.60 4.97
N LEU A 38 -3.35 2.52 4.95
CA LEU A 38 -2.58 2.14 3.77
C LEU A 38 -2.63 0.63 3.49
N ILE A 39 -2.90 -0.20 4.50
CA ILE A 39 -3.04 -1.65 4.31
C ILE A 39 -4.27 -1.90 3.43
N ALA A 40 -4.27 -2.90 2.55
CA ALA A 40 -5.48 -3.25 1.81
C ALA A 40 -6.57 -3.81 2.74
N ALA A 41 -7.80 -3.31 2.63
CA ALA A 41 -8.95 -3.81 3.39
C ALA A 41 -9.68 -4.96 2.69
N ASP A 42 -9.24 -5.41 1.51
CA ASP A 42 -9.92 -6.44 0.73
C ASP A 42 -8.98 -7.46 0.13
N ALA A 43 -9.46 -8.70 0.02
CA ALA A 43 -8.65 -9.81 -0.47
C ALA A 43 -8.35 -9.72 -1.98
N ARG A 44 -9.21 -9.06 -2.76
CA ARG A 44 -9.07 -9.00 -4.21
C ARG A 44 -7.95 -8.05 -4.63
N ALA A 45 -7.97 -6.81 -4.17
CA ALA A 45 -6.91 -5.86 -4.45
C ALA A 45 -5.61 -6.29 -3.79
N ALA A 46 -5.65 -6.78 -2.54
CA ALA A 46 -4.47 -7.31 -1.86
C ALA A 46 -3.82 -8.46 -2.64
N GLY A 47 -4.63 -9.42 -3.12
CA GLY A 47 -4.14 -10.54 -3.94
C GLY A 47 -3.59 -10.13 -5.31
N LEU A 48 -3.92 -8.92 -5.79
CA LEU A 48 -3.39 -8.35 -7.02
C LEU A 48 -2.18 -7.42 -6.78
N GLY A 49 -1.68 -7.32 -5.54
CA GLY A 49 -0.57 -6.43 -5.19
C GLY A 49 -1.01 -4.98 -5.06
N ASP A 50 -2.13 -4.74 -4.37
CA ASP A 50 -2.63 -3.41 -3.99
C ASP A 50 -3.03 -2.52 -5.18
N ILE A 51 -3.42 -3.12 -6.31
CA ILE A 51 -3.83 -2.41 -7.54
C ILE A 51 -5.36 -2.19 -7.66
N GLY A 52 -6.05 -1.89 -6.55
CA GLY A 52 -7.52 -1.82 -6.53
C GLY A 52 -8.16 -0.64 -7.30
N VAL A 53 -7.37 0.31 -7.80
CA VAL A 53 -7.85 1.54 -8.45
C VAL A 53 -8.47 1.27 -9.83
N THR A 54 -7.86 0.38 -10.62
CA THR A 54 -8.22 0.06 -12.02
C THR A 54 -9.03 -1.23 -12.16
N THR A 55 -9.39 -1.87 -11.05
CA THR A 55 -10.25 -3.05 -11.07
C THR A 55 -11.71 -2.70 -11.32
N SER A 56 -12.50 -3.66 -11.79
CA SER A 56 -13.97 -3.49 -11.89
C SER A 56 -14.59 -3.13 -10.53
N ALA A 57 -15.73 -2.43 -10.58
CA ALA A 57 -16.47 -2.00 -9.40
C ALA A 57 -16.90 -3.20 -8.53
N ASP A 58 -16.64 -3.09 -7.23
CA ASP A 58 -16.96 -4.09 -6.21
C ASP A 58 -17.28 -3.40 -4.88
N ALA A 59 -17.67 -4.18 -3.87
CA ALA A 59 -18.01 -3.64 -2.55
C ALA A 59 -16.84 -2.91 -1.87
N PHE A 60 -15.60 -3.22 -2.22
CA PHE A 60 -14.39 -2.68 -1.58
C PHE A 60 -13.79 -1.47 -2.30
N SER A 61 -14.45 -1.02 -3.36
CA SER A 61 -14.02 0.13 -4.16
C SER A 61 -13.90 1.43 -3.37
N GLN A 62 -14.52 1.55 -2.19
CA GLN A 62 -14.46 2.73 -1.32
C GLN A 62 -13.03 3.11 -0.91
N GLN A 63 -12.14 2.14 -0.65
CA GLN A 63 -10.75 2.45 -0.27
C GLN A 63 -9.92 2.90 -1.49
N TRP A 64 -10.17 2.31 -2.66
CA TRP A 64 -9.30 2.47 -3.82
C TRP A 64 -9.77 3.56 -4.79
N ASN A 65 -11.04 3.50 -5.20
CA ASN A 65 -11.65 4.45 -6.12
C ASN A 65 -13.18 4.41 -5.98
N PRO A 66 -13.77 5.29 -5.16
CA PRO A 66 -15.23 5.39 -4.97
C PRO A 66 -16.00 5.73 -6.26
N ALA A 67 -15.35 6.36 -7.25
CA ALA A 67 -16.01 6.70 -8.52
C ALA A 67 -16.46 5.44 -9.28
N LYS A 68 -15.87 4.28 -9.00
CA LYS A 68 -16.28 3.00 -9.58
C LYS A 68 -17.72 2.62 -9.23
N TYR A 69 -18.29 3.10 -8.13
CA TYR A 69 -19.64 2.72 -7.72
C TYR A 69 -20.75 3.16 -8.69
N ALA A 70 -20.54 4.22 -9.47
CA ALA A 70 -21.46 4.61 -10.54
C ALA A 70 -21.55 3.52 -11.64
N PHE A 71 -20.47 2.77 -11.85
CA PHE A 71 -20.35 1.70 -12.84
C PHE A 71 -20.61 0.30 -12.26
N ALA A 72 -21.04 0.20 -11.01
CA ALA A 72 -21.38 -1.09 -10.40
C ALA A 72 -22.55 -1.75 -11.13
N ILE A 73 -22.44 -3.05 -11.44
CA ILE A 73 -23.50 -3.81 -12.11
C ILE A 73 -24.71 -3.94 -11.16
N SER A 74 -24.44 -4.29 -9.90
CA SER A 74 -25.45 -4.41 -8.85
C SER A 74 -25.86 -3.03 -8.31
N LYS A 75 -27.15 -2.90 -7.96
CA LYS A 75 -27.67 -1.66 -7.36
C LYS A 75 -27.14 -1.43 -5.94
N GLN A 76 -26.92 -2.50 -5.18
CA GLN A 76 -26.41 -2.40 -3.82
C GLN A 76 -25.41 -3.53 -3.58
N GLY A 77 -24.50 -3.32 -2.65
CA GLY A 77 -23.61 -4.37 -2.19
C GLY A 77 -23.03 -4.07 -0.83
N VAL A 78 -22.75 -5.14 -0.09
CA VAL A 78 -22.10 -5.12 1.22
C VAL A 78 -20.83 -5.96 1.15
N GLY A 79 -19.76 -5.48 1.77
CA GLY A 79 -18.49 -6.19 1.90
C GLY A 79 -18.09 -6.26 3.37
N VAL A 80 -17.63 -7.44 3.80
CA VAL A 80 -17.09 -7.64 5.14
C VAL A 80 -15.78 -8.39 5.00
N THR A 81 -14.73 -7.89 5.64
CA THR A 81 -13.41 -8.52 5.65
C THR A 81 -12.80 -8.49 7.04
N TYR A 82 -12.01 -9.53 7.29
CA TYR A 82 -11.21 -9.70 8.49
C TYR A 82 -9.82 -10.13 8.06
N THR A 83 -8.83 -9.30 8.36
CA THR A 83 -7.43 -9.54 8.01
C THR A 83 -6.63 -9.70 9.30
N PRO A 84 -6.23 -10.93 9.66
CA PRO A 84 -5.25 -11.16 10.72
C PRO A 84 -3.94 -10.46 10.34
N TYR A 85 -3.37 -9.65 11.22
CA TYR A 85 -2.12 -8.95 10.95
C TYR A 85 -1.04 -9.40 11.91
N LEU A 86 0.12 -9.77 11.38
CA LEU A 86 1.25 -10.29 12.18
C LEU A 86 0.90 -11.52 13.04
N SER A 87 0.06 -12.42 12.53
CA SER A 87 -0.44 -13.60 13.28
C SER A 87 0.64 -14.57 13.77
N LYS A 88 1.86 -14.46 13.25
CA LYS A 88 3.02 -15.22 13.73
C LYS A 88 3.68 -14.61 14.95
N LEU A 89 3.45 -13.32 15.21
CA LEU A 89 4.04 -12.56 16.32
C LEU A 89 3.03 -12.40 17.45
N VAL A 90 1.80 -12.00 17.12
CA VAL A 90 0.73 -11.76 18.10
C VAL A 90 -0.62 -12.17 17.50
N ASN A 91 -1.51 -12.72 18.32
CA ASN A 91 -2.77 -13.32 17.86
C ASN A 91 -3.97 -12.34 17.85
N ASP A 92 -3.81 -11.15 18.40
CA ASP A 92 -4.88 -10.20 18.75
C ASP A 92 -4.85 -8.89 17.92
N ILE A 93 -3.89 -8.78 17.01
CA ILE A 93 -3.82 -7.69 16.02
C ILE A 93 -4.58 -8.11 14.77
N PHE A 94 -5.59 -7.31 14.40
CA PHE A 94 -6.37 -7.55 13.20
C PHE A 94 -6.93 -6.26 12.61
N LEU A 95 -7.26 -6.31 11.32
CA LEU A 95 -8.00 -5.26 10.62
C LEU A 95 -9.37 -5.80 10.22
N GLY A 96 -10.42 -5.12 10.65
CA GLY A 96 -11.79 -5.35 10.21
C GLY A 96 -12.23 -4.26 9.24
N ASN A 97 -12.96 -4.62 8.21
CA ASN A 97 -13.59 -3.64 7.33
C ASN A 97 -15.01 -4.07 6.94
N LEU A 98 -15.91 -3.10 7.01
CA LEU A 98 -17.30 -3.20 6.58
C LEU A 98 -17.53 -2.11 5.55
N THR A 99 -18.04 -2.47 4.39
CA THR A 99 -18.41 -1.53 3.34
C THR A 99 -19.83 -1.75 2.89
N TYR A 100 -20.50 -0.66 2.56
CA TYR A 100 -21.81 -0.69 1.92
C TYR A 100 -21.83 0.35 0.82
N TYR A 101 -22.38 -0.01 -0.33
CA TYR A 101 -22.66 0.94 -1.39
C TYR A 101 -24.07 0.75 -1.94
N ASN A 102 -24.64 1.84 -2.42
CA ASN A 102 -25.91 1.90 -3.09
C ASN A 102 -25.81 2.82 -4.31
N ARG A 103 -25.89 2.22 -5.50
CA ARG A 103 -26.02 2.92 -6.77
C ARG A 103 -27.44 3.44 -6.90
N ILE A 104 -27.58 4.76 -6.80
CA ILE A 104 -28.87 5.45 -6.81
C ILE A 104 -29.45 5.43 -8.23
N ASN A 105 -28.61 5.73 -9.23
CA ASN A 105 -28.95 5.71 -10.65
C ASN A 105 -27.70 5.38 -11.49
N GLU A 106 -27.81 5.40 -12.82
CA GLU A 106 -26.70 5.05 -13.74
C GLU A 106 -25.47 5.97 -13.64
N ARG A 107 -25.57 7.11 -12.96
CA ARG A 107 -24.51 8.13 -12.88
C ARG A 107 -24.10 8.49 -11.46
N SER A 108 -24.73 7.91 -10.44
CA SER A 108 -24.47 8.28 -9.04
C SER A 108 -24.65 7.10 -8.09
N ALA A 109 -23.83 7.13 -7.04
CA ALA A 109 -23.86 6.16 -5.96
C ALA A 109 -23.48 6.85 -4.65
N VAL A 110 -23.99 6.30 -3.55
CA VAL A 110 -23.57 6.62 -2.19
C VAL A 110 -22.91 5.39 -1.59
N ALA A 111 -21.87 5.58 -0.80
CA ALA A 111 -21.18 4.50 -0.14
C ALA A 111 -20.68 4.96 1.24
N ALA A 112 -20.57 3.99 2.14
CA ALA A 112 -20.03 4.17 3.47
C ALA A 112 -19.11 3.00 3.78
N SER A 113 -18.04 3.27 4.52
CA SER A 113 -17.16 2.23 5.06
C SER A 113 -16.83 2.49 6.51
N LEU A 114 -16.72 1.41 7.26
CA LEU A 114 -16.18 1.38 8.61
C LEU A 114 -14.93 0.52 8.59
N ARG A 115 -13.82 1.09 9.05
CA ARG A 115 -12.55 0.39 9.16
C ARG A 115 -12.10 0.41 10.61
N TYR A 116 -11.77 -0.76 11.13
CA TYR A 116 -11.39 -0.98 12.50
C TYR A 116 -10.02 -1.66 12.54
N SER A 117 -9.11 -1.15 13.36
CA SER A 117 -7.79 -1.74 13.58
C SER A 117 -7.66 -2.04 15.06
N SER A 118 -7.41 -3.30 15.40
CA SER A 118 -7.04 -3.73 16.75
C SER A 118 -5.53 -3.79 16.86
N THR A 119 -4.96 -3.16 17.89
CA THR A 119 -3.54 -3.29 18.25
C THR A 119 -3.29 -4.45 19.21
N GLY A 120 -4.35 -5.17 19.62
CA GLY A 120 -4.23 -6.24 20.59
C GLY A 120 -4.00 -5.74 22.01
N GLU A 121 -3.59 -6.66 22.88
CA GLU A 121 -3.20 -6.40 24.25
C GLU A 121 -1.73 -6.01 24.32
N ILE A 122 -1.44 -4.88 24.96
CA ILE A 122 -0.07 -4.41 25.18
C ILE A 122 0.26 -4.65 26.66
N GLU A 123 1.07 -5.66 26.94
CA GLU A 123 1.59 -5.91 28.29
C GLU A 123 2.62 -4.83 28.64
N LEU A 124 2.27 -3.93 29.55
CA LEU A 124 3.20 -2.95 30.10
C LEU A 124 4.10 -3.64 31.12
N ARG A 125 5.40 -3.74 30.83
CA ARG A 125 6.39 -4.25 31.79
C ARG A 125 7.05 -3.08 32.51
N GLU A 126 6.93 -3.05 33.83
CA GLU A 126 7.73 -2.13 34.65
C GLU A 126 9.19 -2.62 34.65
N THR A 127 10.12 -1.69 34.47
CA THR A 127 11.58 -1.96 34.49
C THR A 127 12.16 -1.48 35.80
#